data_AF-A0A6G3XJP4-F1
#
_entry.id   AF-A0A6G3XJP4-F1
#
_cell.length_a   1.000
_cell.length_b   1.000
_cell.length_c   1.000
_cell.angle_alpha   90.00
_cell.angle_beta   90.00
_cell.angle_gamma   90.00
#
_symmetry.space_group_name_H-M   'P 1'
#
loop_
_entity.id
_entity.type
_entity.pdbx_description
1 polymer ?
#
loop_
_entity_poly.entity_id
_entity_poly.type
_entity_poly.pdbx_seq_one_letter_code
_entity_poly.pdbx_strand_id
1 'polypeptide(L)'
;MSPLPGWRAAFRIARRDAVRAKGRSALVVAMIALPVLGVTAADLTYRSAMPTKAKELTARLGAADARFSATSMGPVKLQQMPDGVAWGMPEGAPDPTPEEQEKPVDVTAAFPEGSRYLTERTVPASVTTRHGIADTQITELSVADPMLRGRIELTDGAYPRAGNEIAATE
;
A
#
# COMPACT_ATOMS: atom_id res chain seq x y z
N MET A 1 11.18 -18.20 54.97
CA MET A 1 9.73 -18.54 54.99
C MET A 1 9.15 -18.16 53.64
N SER A 2 8.64 -19.13 52.87
CA SER A 2 8.13 -18.85 51.53
C SER A 2 6.85 -17.99 51.63
N PRO A 3 6.78 -16.79 51.03
CA PRO A 3 5.61 -15.89 51.12
C PRO A 3 4.37 -16.43 50.37
N LEU A 4 4.51 -17.56 49.67
CA LEU A 4 3.54 -18.14 48.75
C LEU A 4 2.23 -18.68 49.38
N PRO A 5 2.19 -19.25 50.60
CA PRO A 5 0.94 -19.82 51.16
C PRO A 5 -0.10 -18.76 51.53
N GLY A 6 0.34 -17.63 52.08
CA GLY A 6 -0.55 -16.53 52.50
C GLY A 6 -1.21 -15.83 51.30
N TRP A 7 -0.45 -15.63 50.23
CA TRP A 7 -0.97 -15.07 48.98
C TRP A 7 -2.03 -15.94 48.32
N ARG A 8 -1.87 -17.27 48.34
CA ARG A 8 -2.87 -18.20 47.79
C ARG A 8 -4.21 -18.10 48.53
N ALA A 9 -4.18 -18.01 49.85
CA ALA A 9 -5.39 -17.83 50.65
C ALA A 9 -6.05 -16.47 50.36
N ALA A 10 -5.26 -15.40 50.30
CA ALA A 10 -5.75 -14.05 50.00
C ALA A 10 -6.39 -13.96 48.61
N PHE A 11 -5.75 -14.50 47.55
CA PHE A 11 -6.33 -14.54 46.20
C PHE A 11 -7.61 -15.36 46.12
N ARG A 12 -7.70 -16.48 46.86
CA ARG A 12 -8.92 -17.29 46.89
C ARG A 12 -10.09 -16.53 47.50
N ILE A 13 -9.84 -15.78 48.57
CA ILE A 13 -10.84 -14.93 49.23
C ILE A 13 -11.25 -13.78 48.30
N ALA A 14 -10.28 -13.06 47.73
CA ALA A 14 -10.52 -11.97 46.78
C ALA A 14 -11.31 -12.43 45.55
N ARG A 15 -11.01 -13.61 45.00
CA ARG A 15 -11.77 -14.20 43.89
C ARG A 15 -13.23 -14.46 44.28
N ARG A 16 -13.48 -15.06 45.45
CA ARG A 16 -14.84 -15.34 45.93
C ARG A 16 -15.62 -14.05 46.14
N ASP A 17 -14.96 -13.00 46.62
CA ASP A 17 -15.60 -11.71 46.86
C ASP A 17 -15.94 -10.98 45.55
N ALA A 18 -15.01 -10.98 44.59
CA ALA A 18 -15.25 -10.44 43.26
C ALA A 18 -16.38 -11.15 42.49
N VAL A 19 -16.47 -12.48 42.63
CA VAL A 19 -17.54 -13.27 41.98
C VAL A 19 -18.90 -13.06 42.64
N ARG A 20 -18.96 -12.67 43.92
CA ARG A 20 -20.21 -12.30 44.61
C ARG A 20 -20.67 -10.89 44.25
N ALA A 21 -19.74 -9.93 44.19
CA ALA A 21 -20.01 -8.52 43.87
C ALA A 21 -19.89 -8.22 42.36
N LYS A 22 -20.54 -9.04 41.51
CA LYS A 22 -20.34 -9.04 40.05
C LYS A 22 -20.44 -7.67 39.38
N GLY A 23 -21.42 -6.85 39.75
CA GLY A 23 -21.61 -5.52 39.16
C GLY A 23 -20.47 -4.55 39.49
N ARG A 24 -20.10 -4.44 40.77
CA ARG A 24 -19.01 -3.56 41.22
C ARG A 24 -17.67 -4.00 40.65
N SER A 25 -17.38 -5.30 40.68
CA SER A 25 -16.14 -5.85 40.11
C SER A 25 -16.07 -5.67 38.60
N ALA A 26 -17.18 -5.85 37.87
CA ALA A 26 -17.22 -5.59 36.43
C ALA A 26 -17.00 -4.11 36.10
N LEU A 27 -17.60 -3.18 36.85
CA LEU A 27 -17.41 -1.74 36.65
C LEU A 27 -15.94 -1.33 36.87
N VAL A 28 -15.32 -1.80 37.95
CA VAL A 28 -13.90 -1.52 38.23
C VAL A 28 -13.00 -2.08 37.14
N VAL A 29 -13.24 -3.32 36.71
CA VAL A 29 -12.48 -3.92 35.60
C VAL A 29 -12.69 -3.12 34.31
N ALA A 30 -13.90 -2.68 34.00
CA ALA A 30 -14.18 -1.86 32.82
C ALA A 30 -13.46 -0.50 32.87
N MET A 31 -13.52 0.21 34.01
CA MET A 31 -12.83 1.49 34.19
C MET A 31 -11.32 1.39 33.98
N ILE A 32 -10.71 0.25 34.29
CA ILE A 32 -9.28 0.02 34.11
C ILE A 32 -8.97 -0.52 32.70
N ALA A 33 -9.73 -1.52 32.24
CA ALA A 33 -9.43 -2.24 31.00
C ALA A 33 -9.81 -1.45 29.76
N LEU A 34 -10.93 -0.73 29.77
CA LEU A 34 -11.44 -0.01 28.60
C LEU A 34 -10.47 1.05 28.07
N PRO A 35 -9.85 1.94 28.89
CA PRO A 35 -8.87 2.90 28.37
C PRO A 35 -7.62 2.21 27.81
N VAL A 36 -7.14 1.13 28.44
CA VAL A 36 -5.98 0.37 27.93
C VAL A 36 -6.32 -0.31 26.61
N LEU A 37 -7.48 -0.93 26.49
CA LEU A 37 -7.97 -1.53 25.24
C LEU A 37 -8.13 -0.48 24.14
N GLY A 38 -8.69 0.70 24.46
CA GLY A 38 -8.84 1.79 23.51
C GLY A 38 -7.50 2.26 22.95
N VAL A 39 -6.52 2.53 23.81
CA VAL A 39 -5.19 3.00 23.38
C VAL A 39 -4.43 1.91 22.60
N THR A 40 -4.48 0.67 23.05
CA THR A 40 -3.79 -0.45 22.36
C THR A 40 -4.40 -0.75 20.99
N ALA A 41 -5.74 -0.73 20.89
CA ALA A 41 -6.42 -0.87 19.61
C ALA A 41 -6.07 0.28 18.65
N ALA A 42 -6.04 1.52 19.15
CA ALA A 42 -5.66 2.68 18.36
C ALA A 42 -4.20 2.60 17.87
N ASP A 43 -3.25 2.27 18.75
CA ASP A 43 -1.82 2.14 18.41
C ASP A 43 -1.58 1.01 17.39
N LEU A 44 -2.19 -0.17 17.60
CA LEU A 44 -2.06 -1.28 16.65
C LEU A 44 -2.65 -0.94 15.29
N THR A 45 -3.81 -0.29 15.26
CA THR A 45 -4.46 0.14 14.01
C THR A 45 -3.58 1.16 13.28
N TYR A 46 -3.08 2.17 13.99
CA TYR A 46 -2.23 3.20 13.42
C TYR A 46 -0.95 2.63 12.80
N ARG A 47 -0.27 1.73 13.52
CA ARG A 47 0.95 1.08 13.02
C ARG A 47 0.69 0.13 11.87
N SER A 48 -0.46 -0.54 11.86
CA SER A 48 -0.84 -1.47 10.78
C SER A 48 -1.23 -0.72 9.50
N ALA A 49 -1.76 0.50 9.64
CA ALA A 49 -2.12 1.35 8.52
C ALA A 49 -0.91 1.96 7.79
N MET A 50 0.27 1.97 8.42
CA MET A 50 1.49 2.53 7.83
C MET A 50 2.34 1.43 7.19
N PRO A 51 2.39 1.33 5.85
CA PRO A 51 3.31 0.42 5.20
C PRO A 51 4.75 0.84 5.48
N THR A 52 5.64 -0.15 5.64
CA THR A 52 7.08 0.12 5.67
C THR A 52 7.53 0.57 4.29
N LYS A 53 8.65 1.31 4.20
CA LYS A 53 9.21 1.74 2.91
C LYS A 53 9.45 0.58 1.94
N ALA A 54 9.87 -0.58 2.45
CA ALA A 54 10.00 -1.80 1.66
C ALA A 54 8.66 -2.23 1.05
N LYS A 55 7.57 -2.26 1.83
CA LYS A 55 6.23 -2.60 1.33
C LYS A 55 5.73 -1.59 0.30
N GLU A 56 5.96 -0.29 0.53
CA GLU A 56 5.61 0.75 -0.44
C GLU A 56 6.34 0.56 -1.77
N LEU A 57 7.65 0.26 -1.73
CA LEU A 57 8.43 0.02 -2.94
C LEU A 57 7.99 -1.26 -3.66
N THR A 58 7.75 -2.35 -2.94
CA THR A 58 7.23 -3.59 -3.54
C THR A 58 5.85 -3.37 -4.17
N ALA A 59 4.96 -2.60 -3.55
CA ALA A 59 3.65 -2.26 -4.12
C ALA A 59 3.76 -1.38 -5.39
N ARG A 60 4.84 -0.58 -5.52
CA ARG A 60 5.07 0.27 -6.70
C ARG A 60 5.82 -0.44 -7.84
N LEU A 61 6.80 -1.28 -7.51
CA LEU A 61 7.76 -1.86 -8.46
C LEU A 61 7.58 -3.37 -8.66
N GLY A 62 7.07 -4.08 -7.65
CA GLY A 62 7.15 -5.53 -7.59
C GLY A 62 8.59 -5.99 -7.37
N ALA A 63 9.07 -6.82 -8.30
CA ALA A 63 10.45 -7.30 -8.36
C ALA A 63 11.30 -6.53 -9.39
N ALA A 64 10.76 -5.49 -10.01
CA ALA A 64 11.50 -4.63 -10.93
C ALA A 64 12.47 -3.70 -10.17
N ASP A 65 13.59 -3.38 -10.80
CA ASP A 65 14.60 -2.49 -10.21
C ASP A 65 14.16 -1.02 -10.20
N ALA A 66 13.39 -0.60 -11.21
CA ALA A 66 12.92 0.77 -11.36
C ALA A 66 11.62 0.87 -12.17
N ARG A 67 10.93 1.99 -12.00
CA ARG A 67 9.77 2.39 -12.82
C ARG A 67 10.02 3.78 -13.37
N PHE A 68 9.81 3.92 -14.67
CA PHE A 68 9.91 5.19 -15.37
C PHE A 68 8.53 5.65 -15.85
N SER A 69 8.30 6.95 -15.85
CA SER A 69 7.11 7.58 -16.42
C SER A 69 7.56 8.77 -17.26
N ALA A 70 6.99 8.91 -18.46
CA ALA A 70 7.15 10.14 -19.21
C ALA A 70 6.38 11.27 -18.50
N THR A 71 6.98 12.46 -18.44
CA THR A 71 6.41 13.64 -17.77
C THR A 71 5.59 14.53 -18.70
N SER A 72 5.42 14.12 -19.97
CA SER A 72 4.79 14.92 -21.04
C SER A 72 5.42 16.31 -21.24
N MET A 73 6.69 16.48 -20.85
CA MET A 73 7.45 17.74 -21.01
C MET A 73 8.44 17.70 -22.19
N GLY A 74 8.40 16.64 -23.01
CA GLY A 74 9.37 16.44 -24.07
C GLY A 74 10.78 16.10 -23.56
N PRO A 75 11.80 16.16 -24.45
CA PRO A 75 13.18 15.76 -24.15
C PRO A 75 13.96 16.85 -23.37
N VAL A 76 13.43 17.22 -22.20
CA VAL A 76 14.05 18.21 -21.30
C VAL A 76 14.83 17.55 -20.18
N LYS A 77 15.79 18.30 -19.60
CA LYS A 77 16.46 17.86 -18.37
C LYS A 77 15.47 17.94 -17.21
N LEU A 78 15.41 16.86 -16.43
CA LEU A 78 14.62 16.79 -15.22
C LEU A 78 15.52 16.66 -13.99
N GLN A 79 15.14 17.33 -12.92
CA GLN A 79 15.66 17.13 -11.59
C GLN A 79 14.58 16.46 -10.76
N GLN A 80 14.87 15.28 -10.23
CA GLN A 80 13.97 14.51 -9.36
C GLN A 80 14.56 14.43 -7.96
N MET A 81 13.71 14.55 -6.94
CA MET A 81 14.08 14.31 -5.57
C MET A 81 14.21 12.82 -5.27
N PRO A 82 15.07 12.42 -4.31
CA PRO A 82 15.26 11.01 -3.96
C PRO A 82 14.00 10.30 -3.47
N ASP A 83 12.94 11.03 -3.12
CA ASP A 83 11.64 10.46 -2.75
C ASP A 83 10.85 9.89 -3.95
N GLY A 84 11.29 10.19 -5.17
CA GLY A 84 10.67 9.76 -6.41
C GLY A 84 9.32 10.42 -6.72
N VAL A 85 8.89 11.39 -5.90
CA VAL A 85 7.58 12.06 -6.01
C VAL A 85 7.76 13.46 -6.57
N ALA A 86 8.66 14.25 -5.99
CA ALA A 86 8.91 15.60 -6.46
C ALA A 86 9.89 15.57 -7.62
N TRP A 87 9.48 16.14 -8.75
CA TRP A 87 10.34 16.35 -9.91
C TRP A 87 9.98 17.69 -10.54
N GLY A 88 10.95 18.25 -11.28
CA GLY A 88 10.78 19.49 -12.02
C GLY A 88 11.96 19.71 -12.95
N MET A 89 12.04 20.90 -13.53
CA MET A 89 13.23 21.30 -14.26
C MET A 89 14.29 21.81 -13.28
N PRO A 90 15.59 21.65 -13.60
CA PRO A 90 16.66 22.29 -12.84
C PRO A 90 16.43 23.80 -12.69
N GLU A 91 16.84 24.36 -11.56
CA GLU A 91 16.74 25.80 -11.32
C GLU A 91 17.48 26.60 -12.42
N GLY A 92 16.79 27.60 -12.98
CA GLY A 92 17.32 28.42 -14.07
C GLY A 92 17.22 27.81 -15.47
N ALA A 93 16.61 26.62 -15.63
CA ALA A 93 16.28 26.08 -16.94
C ALA A 93 15.16 26.91 -17.61
N PRO A 94 15.24 27.16 -18.93
CA PRO A 94 14.15 27.80 -19.67
C PRO A 94 12.94 26.86 -19.73
N ASP A 95 11.74 27.43 -19.68
CA ASP A 95 10.51 26.65 -19.88
C ASP A 95 10.46 26.08 -21.30
N PRO A 96 10.08 24.79 -21.46
CA PRO A 96 10.00 24.19 -22.77
C PRO A 96 8.86 24.81 -23.57
N THR A 97 9.15 25.09 -24.83
CA THR A 97 8.13 25.52 -25.78
C THR A 97 7.06 24.44 -25.97
N PRO A 98 5.83 24.78 -26.39
CA PRO A 98 4.80 23.78 -26.69
C PRO A 98 5.28 22.72 -27.70
N GLU A 99 6.04 23.13 -28.72
CA GLU A 99 6.63 22.23 -29.72
C GLU A 99 7.65 21.25 -29.11
N GLU A 100 8.37 21.66 -28.07
CA GLU A 100 9.28 20.77 -27.35
C GLU A 100 8.52 19.78 -26.47
N GLN A 101 7.47 20.23 -25.78
CA GLN A 101 6.65 19.37 -24.92
C GLN A 101 5.94 18.25 -25.71
N GLU A 102 5.55 18.53 -26.96
CA GLU A 102 4.90 17.56 -27.85
C GLU A 102 5.87 16.50 -28.40
N LYS A 103 7.19 16.69 -28.29
CA LYS A 103 8.15 15.72 -28.83
C LYS A 103 8.13 14.43 -28.01
N PRO A 104 8.03 13.26 -28.67
CA PRO A 104 8.08 11.98 -27.97
C PRO A 104 9.45 11.77 -27.33
N VAL A 105 9.44 11.23 -26.12
CA VAL A 105 10.65 10.82 -25.39
C VAL A 105 10.75 9.30 -25.46
N ASP A 106 11.84 8.82 -26.04
CA ASP A 106 12.19 7.40 -25.91
C ASP A 106 12.83 7.16 -24.55
N VAL A 107 12.00 6.75 -23.59
CA VAL A 107 12.44 6.41 -22.23
C VAL A 107 13.33 5.17 -22.23
N THR A 108 13.10 4.24 -23.16
CA THR A 108 13.83 2.96 -23.20
C THR A 108 15.27 3.13 -23.66
N ALA A 109 15.57 4.17 -24.45
CA ALA A 109 16.93 4.54 -24.83
C ALA A 109 17.83 4.93 -23.64
N ALA A 110 17.24 5.25 -22.47
CA ALA A 110 18.00 5.53 -21.25
C ALA A 110 18.36 4.27 -20.45
N PHE A 111 17.86 3.09 -20.84
CA PHE A 111 18.07 1.86 -20.08
C PHE A 111 19.45 1.25 -20.37
N PRO A 112 20.11 0.62 -19.37
CA PRO A 112 21.33 -0.13 -19.61
C PRO A 112 21.13 -1.22 -20.68
N GLU A 113 22.18 -1.52 -21.46
CA GLU A 113 22.14 -2.62 -22.42
C GLU A 113 21.73 -3.95 -21.77
N GLY A 114 20.83 -4.69 -22.44
CA GLY A 114 20.31 -5.96 -21.93
C GLY A 114 19.17 -5.83 -20.90
N SER A 115 18.72 -4.61 -20.59
CA SER A 115 17.59 -4.38 -19.68
C SER A 115 16.29 -4.94 -20.25
N ARG A 116 15.53 -5.65 -19.40
CA ARG A 116 14.16 -6.06 -19.69
C ARG A 116 13.19 -5.02 -19.13
N TYR A 117 12.15 -4.71 -19.89
CA TYR A 117 11.13 -3.77 -19.47
C TYR A 117 9.72 -4.27 -19.78
N LEU A 118 8.76 -3.74 -19.05
CA LEU A 118 7.34 -3.90 -19.29
C LEU A 118 6.73 -2.51 -19.45
N THR A 119 5.71 -2.41 -20.29
CA THR A 119 4.92 -1.18 -20.42
C THR A 119 3.71 -1.25 -19.51
N GLU A 120 3.40 -0.12 -18.88
CA GLU A 120 2.19 0.06 -18.10
C GLU A 120 1.43 1.25 -18.68
N ARG A 121 0.15 1.07 -18.97
CA ARG A 121 -0.70 2.14 -19.48
C ARG A 121 -2.03 2.14 -18.76
N THR A 122 -2.43 3.29 -18.25
CA THR A 122 -3.74 3.47 -17.61
C THR A 122 -4.59 4.37 -18.46
N VAL A 123 -5.82 3.95 -18.74
CA VAL A 123 -6.82 4.72 -19.49
C VAL A 123 -8.14 4.75 -18.73
N PRO A 124 -8.86 5.89 -18.71
CA PRO A 124 -10.23 5.90 -18.21
C PRO A 124 -11.15 5.10 -19.14
N ALA A 125 -12.10 4.38 -18.57
CA ALA A 125 -13.09 3.60 -19.30
C ALA A 125 -14.42 3.53 -18.54
N SER A 126 -15.53 3.52 -19.27
CA SER A 126 -16.85 3.26 -18.71
C SER A 126 -17.19 1.78 -18.89
N VAL A 127 -17.52 1.09 -17.80
CA VAL A 127 -17.88 -0.34 -17.80
C VAL A 127 -19.35 -0.52 -17.43
N THR A 128 -20.04 -1.43 -18.10
CA THR A 128 -21.42 -1.78 -17.75
C THR A 128 -21.42 -2.94 -16.76
N THR A 129 -22.09 -2.73 -15.63
CA THR A 129 -22.28 -3.72 -14.57
C THR A 129 -23.76 -4.05 -14.39
N ARG A 130 -24.07 -5.06 -13.58
CA ARG A 130 -25.46 -5.37 -13.19
C ARG A 130 -26.18 -4.21 -12.48
N HIS A 131 -25.43 -3.25 -11.93
CA HIS A 131 -25.95 -2.12 -11.16
C HIS A 131 -26.00 -0.81 -11.96
N GLY A 132 -25.57 -0.83 -13.23
CA GLY A 132 -25.49 0.35 -14.09
C GLY A 132 -24.09 0.55 -14.70
N ILE A 133 -23.88 1.72 -15.29
CA ILE A 133 -22.59 2.13 -15.87
C ILE A 133 -21.72 2.71 -14.75
N ALA A 134 -20.45 2.30 -14.70
CA ALA A 134 -19.45 2.82 -13.78
C ALA A 134 -18.24 3.31 -14.56
N ASP A 135 -17.73 4.49 -14.21
CA ASP A 135 -16.45 4.97 -14.71
C ASP A 135 -15.32 4.39 -13.86
N THR A 136 -14.32 3.84 -14.53
CA THR A 136 -13.17 3.20 -13.89
C THR A 136 -11.90 3.50 -14.70
N GLN A 137 -10.77 3.05 -14.20
CA GLN A 137 -9.50 3.04 -14.92
C GLN A 137 -9.17 1.60 -15.31
N ILE A 138 -8.81 1.40 -16.57
CA ILE A 138 -8.25 0.14 -17.05
C ILE A 138 -6.75 0.34 -17.17
N THR A 139 -6.00 -0.52 -16.48
CA THR A 139 -4.54 -0.56 -16.59
C THR A 139 -4.11 -1.78 -17.39
N GLU A 140 -3.45 -1.55 -18.51
CA GLU A 140 -2.75 -2.57 -19.27
C GLU A 140 -1.39 -2.81 -18.62
N LEU A 141 -1.21 -4.02 -18.11
CA LEU A 141 0.00 -4.46 -17.42
C LEU A 141 0.11 -5.98 -17.47
N SER A 142 1.31 -6.50 -17.74
CA SER A 142 1.55 -7.95 -17.79
C SER A 142 1.68 -8.56 -16.39
N VAL A 143 0.58 -8.63 -15.65
CA VAL A 143 0.54 -9.00 -14.21
C VAL A 143 1.09 -10.40 -13.88
N ALA A 144 1.12 -11.31 -14.86
CA ALA A 144 1.70 -12.64 -14.70
C ALA A 144 3.23 -12.65 -14.81
N ASP A 145 3.84 -11.54 -15.22
CA ASP A 145 5.28 -11.44 -15.42
C ASP A 145 6.04 -11.47 -14.08
N PRO A 146 7.12 -12.28 -13.96
CA PRO A 146 7.96 -12.31 -12.77
C PRO A 146 8.47 -10.94 -12.28
N MET A 147 8.65 -9.95 -13.18
CA MET A 147 9.06 -8.60 -12.79
C MET A 147 8.03 -7.90 -11.89
N LEU A 148 6.77 -8.30 -11.92
CA LEU A 148 5.70 -7.70 -11.11
C LEU A 148 5.36 -8.51 -9.85
N ARG A 149 6.16 -9.52 -9.53
CA ARG A 149 5.94 -10.36 -8.34
C ARG A 149 5.87 -9.50 -7.07
N GLY A 150 4.79 -9.67 -6.30
CA GLY A 150 4.55 -8.94 -5.06
C GLY A 150 3.93 -7.55 -5.25
N ARG A 151 3.82 -7.06 -6.49
CA ARG A 151 3.14 -5.78 -6.80
C ARG A 151 1.63 -5.93 -6.75
N ILE A 152 1.14 -7.01 -7.35
CA ILE A 152 -0.26 -7.41 -7.36
C ILE A 152 -0.30 -8.81 -6.75
N GLU A 153 -1.18 -8.98 -5.78
CA GLU A 153 -1.41 -10.26 -5.12
C GLU A 153 -2.65 -10.92 -5.74
N LEU A 154 -2.51 -12.19 -6.13
CA LEU A 154 -3.64 -12.98 -6.60
C LEU A 154 -4.38 -13.52 -5.38
N THR A 155 -5.53 -12.93 -5.07
CA THR A 155 -6.38 -13.33 -3.95
C THR A 155 -7.25 -14.54 -4.29
N ASP A 156 -7.73 -14.62 -5.53
CA ASP A 156 -8.56 -15.72 -6.05
C ASP A 156 -8.38 -15.90 -7.57
N GLY A 157 -8.67 -17.10 -8.07
CA GLY A 157 -8.64 -17.40 -9.51
C GLY A 157 -7.24 -17.56 -10.10
N ALA A 158 -6.99 -16.88 -11.25
CA ALA A 158 -5.73 -16.94 -11.98
C ALA A 158 -5.46 -15.63 -12.73
N TYR A 159 -4.18 -15.32 -12.96
CA TYR A 159 -3.82 -14.19 -13.83
C TYR A 159 -4.24 -14.41 -15.29
N PRO A 160 -4.58 -13.33 -16.02
CA PRO A 160 -4.87 -13.39 -17.45
C PRO A 160 -3.75 -14.03 -18.25
N ARG A 161 -4.12 -14.95 -19.15
CA ARG A 161 -3.23 -15.64 -20.10
C ARG A 161 -3.56 -15.32 -21.55
N ALA A 162 -4.80 -14.96 -21.84
CA ALA A 162 -5.28 -14.60 -23.17
C ALA A 162 -5.73 -13.14 -23.25
N GLY A 163 -5.72 -12.55 -24.45
CA GLY A 163 -6.06 -11.13 -24.66
C GLY A 163 -7.52 -10.75 -24.37
N ASN A 164 -8.39 -11.74 -24.14
CA ASN A 164 -9.79 -11.56 -23.75
C ASN A 164 -10.03 -11.80 -22.25
N GLU A 165 -8.96 -11.96 -21.47
CA GLU A 165 -9.02 -12.16 -20.02
C GLU A 165 -8.55 -10.90 -19.30
N ILE A 166 -9.20 -10.54 -18.20
CA ILE A 166 -8.89 -9.36 -17.39
C ILE A 166 -8.89 -9.77 -15.92
N ALA A 167 -7.91 -9.29 -15.15
CA ALA A 167 -7.95 -9.36 -13.70
C ALA A 167 -8.72 -8.16 -13.14
N ALA A 168 -9.63 -8.42 -12.21
CA ALA A 168 -10.32 -7.38 -11.47
C ALA A 168 -9.62 -7.17 -10.12
N THR A 169 -9.61 -5.92 -9.65
CA THR A 169 -9.16 -5.55 -8.30
C THR A 169 -10.36 -5.09 -7.49
N GLU A 170 -10.41 -5.46 -6.21
CA GLU A 170 -11.41 -4.98 -5.23
C GLU A 170 -10.95 -3.71 -4.52
#